data_AF-A0A7D5YJ73-F1
#
_entry.id   AF-A0A7D5YJ73-F1
#
_cell.length_a   1.000
_cell.length_b   1.000
_cell.length_c   1.000
_cell.angle_alpha   90.00
_cell.angle_beta   90.00
_cell.angle_gamma   90.00
#
_symmetry.space_group_name_H-M   'P 1'
#
loop_
_entity.id
_entity.type
_entity.pdbx_description
1 polymer ?
#
loop_
_entity_poly.entity_id
_entity_poly.type
_entity_poly.pdbx_seq_one_letter_code
_entity_poly.pdbx_strand_id
1 'polypeptide(L)'
;MAFEVDASTLHTAANDVRATRGDVDGELKKLWNVVDDLAMAWKGQASSGFQQLMLRWNEDTAKLLTAMDNIADLLDKSGTTHQVNDEEQQQMLDKFHAALNP
;
A
#
# COMPACT_ATOMS: atom_id res chain seq x y z
N MET A 1 -18.92 7.73 22.55
CA MET A 1 -18.09 6.90 21.66
C MET A 1 -17.89 7.71 20.39
N ALA A 2 -16.82 8.51 20.35
CA ALA A 2 -16.44 9.16 19.11
C ALA A 2 -15.90 8.07 18.17
N PHE A 3 -16.33 8.14 16.92
CA PHE A 3 -15.94 7.24 15.83
C PHE A 3 -14.51 7.57 15.36
N GLU A 4 -13.54 7.58 16.28
CA GLU A 4 -12.14 7.73 15.91
C GLU A 4 -11.68 6.42 15.32
N VAL A 5 -11.21 6.50 14.07
CA VAL A 5 -10.41 5.43 13.51
C VAL A 5 -9.17 5.33 14.40
N ASP A 6 -9.10 4.27 15.19
CA ASP A 6 -7.99 4.03 16.09
C ASP A 6 -6.69 3.98 15.29
N ALA A 7 -5.71 4.82 15.68
CA ALA A 7 -4.45 4.97 14.96
C ALA A 7 -3.75 3.62 14.74
N SER A 8 -3.84 2.71 15.71
CA SER A 8 -3.26 1.37 15.58
C SER A 8 -3.92 0.56 14.45
N THR A 9 -5.23 0.70 14.26
CA THR A 9 -5.97 0.08 13.15
C THR A 9 -5.46 0.57 11.79
N LEU A 10 -5.14 1.87 11.66
CA LEU A 10 -4.58 2.43 10.43
C LEU A 10 -3.17 1.92 10.14
N HIS A 11 -2.32 1.81 11.17
CA HIS A 11 -0.98 1.23 11.03
C HIS A 11 -1.04 -0.26 10.67
N THR A 12 -1.97 -1.02 11.26
CA THR A 12 -2.22 -2.42 10.88
C THR A 12 -2.65 -2.51 9.42
N ALA A 13 -3.62 -1.68 8.99
CA ALA A 13 -4.05 -1.66 7.60
C ALA A 13 -2.91 -1.31 6.63
N ALA A 14 -2.04 -0.37 6.98
CA ALA A 14 -0.84 -0.05 6.18
C ALA A 14 0.08 -1.28 6.02
N ASN A 15 0.32 -2.01 7.10
CA ASN A 15 1.12 -3.23 7.08
C ASN A 15 0.47 -4.35 6.25
N ASP A 16 -0.84 -4.53 6.36
CA ASP A 16 -1.60 -5.51 5.59
C ASP A 16 -1.53 -5.20 4.08
N VAL A 17 -1.59 -3.92 3.70
CA VAL A 17 -1.42 -3.50 2.30
C VAL A 17 0.00 -3.80 1.81
N ARG A 18 1.03 -3.53 2.62
CA ARG A 18 2.43 -3.86 2.27
C ARG A 18 2.65 -5.36 2.11
N ALA A 19 2.07 -6.18 2.99
CA ALA A 19 2.12 -7.63 2.87
C ALA A 19 1.43 -8.11 1.59
N THR A 20 0.21 -7.65 1.34
CA THR A 20 -0.56 -7.96 0.12
C THR A 20 0.19 -7.53 -1.14
N ARG A 21 0.87 -6.38 -1.11
CA ARG A 21 1.72 -5.88 -2.20
C ARG A 21 2.90 -6.81 -2.49
N GLY A 22 3.49 -7.40 -1.46
CA GLY A 22 4.50 -8.46 -1.60
C GLY A 22 3.95 -9.71 -2.27
N ASP A 23 2.77 -10.16 -1.86
CA ASP A 23 2.09 -11.32 -2.47
C ASP A 23 1.76 -11.07 -3.94
N VAL A 24 1.21 -9.89 -4.26
CA VAL A 24 0.89 -9.47 -5.63
C VAL A 24 2.14 -9.42 -6.50
N ASP A 25 3.24 -8.83 -6.02
CA ASP A 25 4.54 -8.83 -6.74
C ASP A 25 5.02 -10.27 -7.02
N GLY A 26 4.86 -11.17 -6.05
CA GLY A 26 5.16 -12.59 -6.21
C GLY A 26 4.32 -13.26 -7.29
N GLU A 27 3.01 -13.06 -7.29
CA GLU A 27 2.10 -13.63 -8.28
C GLU A 27 2.31 -13.04 -9.69
N LEU A 28 2.60 -11.74 -9.80
CA LEU A 28 2.94 -11.11 -11.07
C LEU A 28 4.24 -11.71 -11.64
N LYS A 29 5.27 -11.95 -10.81
CA LYS A 29 6.50 -12.63 -11.25
C LYS A 29 6.22 -14.06 -11.75
N LYS A 30 5.35 -14.81 -11.08
CA LYS A 30 4.95 -16.15 -11.53
C LYS A 30 4.22 -16.09 -12.87
N LEU A 31 3.25 -15.18 -13.02
CA LEU A 31 2.53 -14.99 -14.27
C LEU A 31 3.48 -14.56 -15.39
N TRP A 32 4.44 -13.70 -15.09
CA TRP A 32 5.47 -13.29 -16.04
C TRP A 32 6.30 -14.47 -16.54
N ASN A 33 6.75 -15.36 -15.65
CA ASN A 33 7.50 -16.55 -16.05
C ASN A 33 6.70 -17.46 -17.02
N VAL A 34 5.40 -17.62 -16.78
CA VAL A 34 4.51 -18.38 -17.69
C VAL A 34 4.42 -17.70 -19.06
N VAL A 35 4.33 -16.37 -19.10
CA VAL A 35 4.30 -15.61 -20.34
C VAL A 35 5.63 -15.68 -21.09
N ASP A 36 6.76 -15.65 -20.38
CA ASP A 36 8.10 -15.77 -20.96
C ASP A 36 8.35 -17.17 -21.55
N ASP A 37 7.90 -18.23 -20.88
CA ASP A 37 7.96 -19.60 -21.43
C ASP A 37 7.19 -19.72 -22.76
N LEU A 38 6.04 -19.04 -22.87
CA LEU A 38 5.23 -18.98 -24.10
C LEU A 38 5.87 -18.10 -25.19
N ALA A 39 6.77 -17.17 -24.83
CA ALA A 39 7.45 -16.27 -25.76
C ALA A 39 8.28 -17.01 -26.81
N MET A 40 8.82 -18.19 -26.45
CA MET A 40 9.53 -19.05 -27.39
C MET A 40 8.66 -19.47 -28.58
N ALA A 41 7.35 -19.64 -28.37
CA ALA A 41 6.40 -19.95 -29.44
C ALA A 41 6.06 -18.73 -30.31
N TRP A 42 6.23 -17.50 -29.79
CA TRP A 42 5.84 -16.25 -30.47
C TRP A 42 7.00 -15.53 -31.19
N LYS A 43 8.25 -15.98 -31.00
CA LYS A 43 9.46 -15.40 -31.61
C LYS A 43 9.46 -15.30 -33.15
N GLY A 44 8.60 -16.06 -33.84
CA GLY A 44 8.48 -16.04 -35.30
C GLY A 44 7.69 -14.85 -35.84
N GLN A 45 6.40 -15.07 -36.14
CA GLN A 45 5.55 -14.11 -36.87
C GLN A 45 4.88 -13.04 -35.97
N ALA A 46 4.94 -13.21 -34.63
CA ALA A 46 4.24 -12.39 -33.64
C ALA A 46 5.18 -11.59 -32.70
N SER A 47 6.46 -11.48 -33.05
CA SER A 47 7.51 -10.82 -32.26
C SER A 47 7.14 -9.40 -31.79
N SER A 48 6.51 -8.58 -32.64
CA SER A 48 6.15 -7.20 -32.28
C SER A 48 5.01 -7.13 -31.26
N GLY A 49 4.03 -8.03 -31.34
CA GLY A 49 2.92 -8.10 -30.39
C GLY A 49 3.39 -8.52 -28.99
N PHE A 50 4.33 -9.46 -28.93
CA PHE A 50 4.97 -9.85 -27.67
C PHE A 50 5.77 -8.71 -27.05
N GLN A 51 6.55 -7.98 -27.86
CA GLN A 51 7.29 -6.80 -27.38
C GLN A 51 6.36 -5.73 -26.79
N GLN A 52 5.22 -5.46 -27.44
CA GLN A 52 4.22 -4.52 -26.93
C GLN A 52 3.58 -5.02 -25.64
N LEU A 53 3.27 -6.32 -25.56
CA LEU A 53 2.79 -6.94 -24.33
C LEU A 53 3.79 -6.74 -23.18
N MET A 54 5.09 -6.86 -23.44
CA MET A 54 6.16 -6.67 -22.45
C MET A 54 6.29 -5.26 -21.95
N LEU A 55 6.21 -4.28 -22.84
CA LEU A 55 6.18 -2.89 -22.43
C LEU A 55 4.96 -2.61 -21.53
N ARG A 56 3.78 -3.06 -21.96
CA ARG A 56 2.54 -2.85 -21.20
C ARG A 56 2.54 -3.60 -19.86
N TRP A 57 3.01 -4.84 -19.84
CA TRP A 57 3.11 -5.65 -18.63
C TRP A 57 3.98 -4.98 -17.57
N ASN A 58 5.16 -4.51 -17.97
CA ASN A 58 6.08 -3.82 -17.06
C ASN A 58 5.47 -2.52 -16.54
N GLU A 59 4.82 -1.75 -17.42
CA GLU A 59 4.15 -0.51 -17.06
C GLU A 59 2.98 -0.74 -16.08
N ASP A 60 2.09 -1.69 -16.38
CA ASP A 60 0.91 -1.98 -15.59
C ASP A 60 1.29 -2.59 -14.21
N THR A 61 2.31 -3.46 -14.18
CA THR A 61 2.86 -4.02 -12.93
C THR A 61 3.46 -2.93 -12.06
N ALA A 62 4.30 -2.06 -12.63
CA ALA A 62 4.91 -0.95 -11.88
C ALA A 62 3.86 0.01 -11.32
N LYS A 63 2.85 0.37 -12.12
CA LYS A 63 1.73 1.20 -11.68
C LYS A 63 0.97 0.58 -10.52
N LEU A 64 0.64 -0.70 -10.61
CA LEU A 64 -0.09 -1.41 -9.56
C LEU A 64 0.68 -1.43 -8.24
N LEU A 65 1.95 -1.87 -8.27
CA LEU A 65 2.78 -1.95 -7.07
C LEU A 65 2.99 -0.56 -6.44
N THR A 66 3.21 0.46 -7.27
CA THR A 66 3.35 1.86 -6.80
C THR A 66 2.05 2.37 -6.17
N ALA A 67 0.89 2.05 -6.74
CA ALA A 67 -0.39 2.43 -6.16
C ALA A 67 -0.60 1.78 -4.78
N MET A 68 -0.22 0.50 -4.63
CA MET A 68 -0.30 -0.19 -3.33
C MET A 68 0.66 0.42 -2.30
N ASP A 69 1.89 0.75 -2.69
CA ASP A 69 2.86 1.44 -1.82
C ASP A 69 2.31 2.80 -1.36
N ASN A 70 1.75 3.59 -2.29
CA ASN A 70 1.11 4.88 -1.97
C ASN A 70 -0.08 4.73 -1.01
N ILE A 71 -0.91 3.69 -1.18
CA ILE A 71 -2.04 3.43 -0.27
C ILE A 71 -1.53 3.11 1.14
N ALA A 72 -0.51 2.24 1.25
CA ALA A 72 0.08 1.93 2.54
C ALA A 72 0.63 3.18 3.24
N ASP A 73 1.36 4.02 2.51
CA ASP A 73 1.95 5.24 3.06
C ASP A 73 0.88 6.27 3.48
N LEU A 74 -0.22 6.37 2.74
CA LEU A 74 -1.37 7.21 3.13
C LEU A 74 -2.03 6.71 4.42
N LEU A 75 -2.22 5.40 4.57
CA LEU A 75 -2.77 4.81 5.80
C LEU A 75 -1.85 5.06 7.00
N ASP A 76 -0.55 4.86 6.83
CA ASP A 76 0.47 5.03 7.88
C ASP A 76 0.57 6.50 8.34
N LYS A 77 0.55 7.43 7.39
CA LYS A 77 0.49 8.86 7.65
C LYS A 77 -0.80 9.26 8.37
N SER A 78 -1.93 8.67 7.97
CA SER A 78 -3.22 8.90 8.62
C SER A 78 -3.17 8.41 10.08
N GLY A 79 -2.65 7.20 10.31
CA GLY A 79 -2.49 6.64 11.67
C GLY A 79 -1.64 7.54 12.56
N THR A 80 -0.48 7.98 12.07
CA THR A 80 0.40 8.91 12.78
C THR A 80 -0.31 10.21 13.13
N THR A 81 -1.09 10.76 12.18
CA THR A 81 -1.83 12.02 12.38
C THR A 81 -2.91 11.87 13.46
N HIS A 82 -3.63 10.75 13.45
CA HIS A 82 -4.62 10.44 14.49
C HIS A 82 -3.96 10.30 15.85
N GLN A 83 -2.87 9.54 15.96
CA GLN A 83 -2.14 9.38 17.22
C GLN A 83 -1.69 10.73 17.81
N VAL A 84 -1.11 11.62 16.99
CA VAL A 84 -0.68 12.94 17.45
C VAL A 84 -1.86 13.78 17.95
N ASN A 85 -2.98 13.77 17.21
CA ASN A 85 -4.18 14.51 17.62
C ASN A 85 -4.74 13.99 18.95
N ASP A 86 -4.75 12.68 19.16
CA ASP A 86 -5.26 12.06 20.39
C ASP A 86 -4.35 12.39 21.58
N GLU A 87 -3.03 12.33 21.41
CA GLU A 87 -2.04 12.73 22.42
C GLU A 87 -2.18 14.22 22.79
N GLU A 88 -2.35 15.10 21.80
CA GLU A 88 -2.56 16.53 22.03
C GLU A 88 -3.87 16.81 22.81
N GLN A 89 -4.97 16.13 22.43
CA GLN A 89 -6.24 16.25 23.15
C GLN A 89 -6.10 15.78 24.60
N GLN A 90 -5.42 14.65 24.83
CA GLN A 90 -5.24 14.11 26.16
C GLN A 90 -4.37 15.04 27.05
N GLN A 91 -3.28 15.59 26.51
CA GLN A 91 -2.48 16.60 27.20
C GLN A 91 -3.29 17.86 27.54
N MET A 92 -4.20 18.28 26.65
CA MET A 92 -5.09 19.40 26.93
C MET A 92 -6.05 19.10 28.06
N LEU A 93 -6.67 17.91 28.07
CA LEU A 93 -7.55 17.45 29.15
C LEU A 93 -6.82 17.38 30.50
N ASP A 94 -5.58 16.88 30.52
CA ASP A 94 -4.76 16.84 31.74
C ASP A 94 -4.46 18.24 32.28
N LYS A 95 -4.15 19.20 31.39
CA LYS A 95 -3.97 20.62 31.76
C LYS A 95 -5.26 21.22 32.32
N PHE A 96 -6.41 20.94 31.71
CA PHE A 96 -7.70 21.38 32.23
C PHE A 96 -7.99 20.78 33.61
N HIS A 97 -7.71 19.49 33.79
CA HIS A 97 -7.92 18.81 35.07
C HIS A 97 -7.05 19.40 36.18
N ALA A 98 -5.76 19.62 35.90
CA ALA A 98 -4.83 20.25 36.84
C ALA A 98 -5.24 21.68 37.22
N ALA A 99 -5.81 22.44 36.28
CA ALA A 99 -6.30 23.80 36.56
C ALA A 99 -7.58 23.83 37.42
N LEU A 100 -8.39 22.77 37.36
CA LEU A 100 -9.64 22.65 38.13
C LEU A 100 -9.44 22.02 39.51
N ASN A 101 -8.32 21.35 39.75
CA ASN A 101 -7.97 20.72 41.03
C ASN A 101 -6.53 21.08 41.44
N PRO A 102 -6.29 22.33 41.89
CA PRO A 102 -4.96 22.83 42.25
C PRO A 102 -4.38 22.19 43.53
#